data_AF-A0A4V6Z2I5-F1
#
_entry.id   AF-A0A4V6Z2I5-F1
#
_cell.length_a   1.000
_cell.length_b   1.000
_cell.length_c   1.000
_cell.angle_alpha   90.00
_cell.angle_beta   90.00
_cell.angle_gamma   90.00
#
_symmetry.space_group_name_H-M   'P 1'
#
loop_
_entity.id
_entity.type
_entity.pdbx_description
1 polymer ?
#
loop_
_entity_poly.entity_id
_entity_poly.type
_entity_poly.pdbx_seq_one_letter_code
_entity_poly.pdbx_strand_id
1 'polypeptide(L)'
;MIAWYQIRLMSRFGPWLSAWLLPCVFEAVTRFIRAGLLDMAAKKADLVLGSRLFRQALGVRMEHKPPSAGAFANQLREFESVRDFFTSATLAAISDLPFVLLFVGVIFVIGGPLGWIPLMMIPCIIIISVLIQWPLARTMRENLRESSLKQGVLLESIEGMETLKAVSGEGHMTRRWEAFSAAAASTSMKSRQLTSTALNLVTFLQQLQTVIIVVVGVYLIGDGSLSQGALIGTVMLAGRATAPLTQVAGLAVRFQQAKAAMASLNRLMDMPLDREIDKKYLPLPSLQGRLELKGIKFAYPAPPDKPNQPVLEGINVSIEPNERVAILGKIGSGKSTLLRLIARLYQPTAGQMMIGGIDVAQIDPADWRGTVGYVGQEARLFLRYAARKYHDWSSRSLHR
;
A
#
# COMPACT_ATOMS: atom_id res chain seq x y z
N MET A 1 -39.89 -6.73 -56.64
CA MET A 1 -40.61 -5.96 -55.58
C MET A 1 -39.98 -6.15 -54.20
N ILE A 2 -39.67 -7.37 -53.75
CA ILE A 2 -39.05 -7.66 -52.44
C ILE A 2 -37.63 -7.07 -52.29
N ALA A 3 -36.78 -7.18 -53.33
CA ALA A 3 -35.44 -6.58 -53.32
C ALA A 3 -35.45 -5.05 -53.26
N TRP A 4 -36.44 -4.42 -53.90
CA TRP A 4 -36.64 -2.97 -53.88
C TRP A 4 -37.13 -2.49 -52.50
N TYR A 5 -37.94 -3.30 -51.81
CA TYR A 5 -38.37 -3.04 -50.44
C TYR A 5 -37.22 -3.19 -49.44
N GLN A 6 -36.35 -4.19 -49.59
CA GLN A 6 -35.17 -4.36 -48.74
C GLN A 6 -34.13 -3.24 -48.92
N ILE A 7 -33.87 -2.79 -50.15
CA ILE A 7 -32.96 -1.68 -50.44
C ILE A 7 -33.51 -0.35 -49.86
N ARG A 8 -34.83 -0.14 -49.94
CA ARG A 8 -35.48 1.04 -49.35
C ARG A 8 -35.57 0.96 -47.82
N LEU A 9 -35.59 -0.24 -47.24
CA LEU A 9 -35.44 -0.44 -45.80
C LEU A 9 -34.00 -0.13 -45.36
N MET A 10 -32.99 -0.67 -46.06
CA MET A 10 -31.57 -0.45 -45.76
C MET A 10 -31.16 1.02 -45.90
N SER A 11 -31.68 1.75 -46.90
CA SER A 11 -31.41 3.20 -47.03
C SER A 11 -32.07 4.03 -45.93
N ARG A 12 -33.19 3.54 -45.37
CA ARG A 12 -33.87 4.17 -44.24
C ARG A 12 -33.21 3.86 -42.90
N PHE A 13 -32.52 2.72 -42.78
CA PHE A 13 -31.73 2.33 -41.60
C PHE A 13 -30.28 2.83 -41.61
N GLY A 14 -29.68 3.10 -42.78
CA GLY A 14 -28.31 3.57 -42.92
C GLY A 14 -27.95 4.79 -42.04
N PRO A 15 -28.77 5.86 -42.03
CA PRO A 15 -28.55 7.02 -41.15
C PRO A 15 -28.66 6.70 -39.66
N TRP A 16 -29.52 5.75 -39.29
CA TRP A 16 -29.69 5.33 -37.90
C TRP A 16 -28.52 4.45 -37.44
N LEU A 17 -28.01 3.61 -38.34
CA LEU A 17 -26.86 2.76 -38.08
C LEU A 17 -25.58 3.59 -37.93
N SER A 18 -25.38 4.60 -38.80
CA SER A 18 -24.25 5.53 -38.65
C SER A 18 -24.38 6.42 -37.41
N ALA A 19 -25.60 6.88 -37.07
CA ALA A 19 -25.89 7.61 -35.84
C ALA A 19 -25.66 6.77 -34.57
N TRP A 20 -25.77 5.44 -34.65
CA TRP A 20 -25.46 4.53 -33.54
C TRP A 20 -23.97 4.17 -33.45
N LEU A 21 -23.31 3.99 -34.60
CA LEU A 21 -21.90 3.61 -34.65
C LEU A 21 -20.97 4.72 -34.17
N LEU A 22 -21.29 5.99 -34.46
CA LEU A 22 -20.50 7.15 -34.04
C LEU A 22 -20.33 7.23 -32.51
N PRO A 23 -21.41 7.21 -31.69
CA PRO A 23 -21.30 7.17 -30.23
C PRO A 23 -20.56 5.94 -29.70
N CYS A 24 -20.78 4.76 -30.29
CA CYS A 24 -20.09 3.53 -29.87
C CYS A 24 -18.57 3.61 -30.10
N VAL A 25 -18.15 4.08 -31.27
CA VAL A 25 -16.73 4.27 -31.58
C VAL A 25 -16.13 5.35 -30.70
N PHE A 26 -16.85 6.47 -30.49
CA PHE A 26 -16.42 7.54 -29.60
C PHE A 26 -16.26 7.04 -28.15
N GLU A 27 -17.22 6.28 -27.64
CA GLU A 27 -17.17 5.66 -26.32
C GLU A 27 -15.96 4.73 -26.20
N ALA A 28 -15.75 3.84 -27.18
CA ALA A 28 -14.63 2.91 -27.19
C ALA A 28 -13.27 3.64 -27.21
N VAL A 29 -13.10 4.63 -28.10
CA VAL A 29 -11.87 5.43 -28.20
C VAL A 29 -11.62 6.20 -26.90
N THR A 30 -12.64 6.85 -26.35
CA THR A 30 -12.54 7.59 -25.08
C THR A 30 -12.15 6.67 -23.94
N ARG A 31 -12.73 5.46 -23.88
CA ARG A 31 -12.40 4.45 -22.86
C ARG A 31 -10.95 3.96 -22.99
N PHE A 32 -10.48 3.76 -24.22
CA PHE A 32 -9.12 3.31 -24.50
C PHE A 32 -8.07 4.39 -24.15
N ILE A 33 -8.30 5.63 -24.58
CA ILE A 33 -7.44 6.77 -24.23
C ILE A 33 -7.41 6.98 -22.72
N ARG A 34 -8.58 6.94 -22.06
CA ARG A 34 -8.69 7.08 -20.60
C ARG A 34 -7.91 5.99 -19.88
N ALA A 35 -8.07 4.72 -20.27
CA ALA A 35 -7.31 3.61 -19.69
C ALA A 35 -5.79 3.83 -19.83
N GLY A 36 -5.31 4.19 -21.03
CA GLY A 36 -3.89 4.44 -21.27
C GLY A 36 -3.30 5.61 -20.46
N LEU A 37 -4.06 6.71 -20.31
CA LEU A 37 -3.64 7.85 -19.47
C LEU A 37 -3.53 7.46 -17.99
N LEU A 38 -4.51 6.69 -17.49
CA LEU A 38 -4.54 6.24 -16.10
C LEU A 38 -3.42 5.22 -15.80
N ASP A 39 -3.14 4.31 -16.72
CA ASP A 39 -2.04 3.35 -16.60
C ASP A 39 -0.67 4.06 -16.63
N MET A 40 -0.52 5.10 -17.46
CA MET A 40 0.71 5.88 -17.51
C MET A 40 0.92 6.71 -16.23
N ALA A 41 -0.15 7.23 -15.64
CA ALA A 41 -0.11 7.88 -14.32
C ALA A 41 0.25 6.88 -13.22
N ALA A 42 -0.34 5.67 -13.25
CA ALA A 42 -0.02 4.60 -12.30
C ALA A 42 1.46 4.21 -12.35
N LYS A 43 2.00 4.00 -13.56
CA LYS A 43 3.41 3.67 -13.76
C LYS A 43 4.36 4.72 -13.20
N LYS A 44 4.05 6.02 -13.38
CA LYS A 44 4.86 7.10 -12.81
C LYS A 44 4.77 7.11 -11.28
N ALA A 45 3.58 6.89 -10.72
CA ALA A 45 3.38 6.80 -9.29
C ALA A 45 4.20 5.64 -8.68
N ASP A 46 4.22 4.47 -9.33
CA ASP A 46 5.01 3.32 -8.90
C ASP A 46 6.51 3.61 -8.81
N LEU A 47 7.08 4.20 -9.86
CA LEU A 47 8.52 4.47 -9.92
C LEU A 47 8.95 5.48 -8.85
N VAL A 48 8.16 6.54 -8.65
CA VAL A 48 8.49 7.60 -7.70
C VAL A 48 8.24 7.15 -6.26
N LEU A 49 7.10 6.52 -5.98
CA LEU A 49 6.72 6.16 -4.62
C LEU A 49 7.41 4.88 -4.15
N GLY A 50 7.59 3.88 -5.01
CA GLY A 50 8.34 2.66 -4.68
C GLY A 50 9.79 2.98 -4.29
N SER A 51 10.47 3.85 -5.06
CA SER A 51 11.84 4.26 -4.73
C SER A 51 11.93 5.10 -3.45
N ARG A 52 10.92 5.93 -3.16
CA ARG A 52 10.83 6.68 -1.88
C ARG A 52 10.60 5.75 -0.69
N LEU A 53 9.66 4.80 -0.79
CA LEU A 53 9.39 3.84 0.28
C LEU A 53 10.61 2.95 0.57
N PHE A 54 11.31 2.50 -0.48
CA PHE A 54 12.54 1.75 -0.31
C PHE A 54 13.64 2.58 0.36
N ARG A 55 13.81 3.84 -0.05
CA ARG A 55 14.76 4.78 0.57
C ARG A 55 14.41 5.06 2.02
N GLN A 56 13.13 5.29 2.32
CA GLN A 56 12.63 5.48 3.67
C GLN A 56 13.02 4.28 4.54
N ALA A 57 12.71 3.07 4.09
CA ALA A 57 12.99 1.86 4.84
C ALA A 57 14.48 1.61 5.10
N LEU A 58 15.34 1.91 4.12
CA LEU A 58 16.80 1.84 4.30
C LEU A 58 17.33 2.95 5.22
N GLY A 59 16.60 4.06 5.35
CA GLY A 59 16.96 5.18 6.19
C GLY A 59 16.44 5.08 7.62
N VAL A 60 15.50 4.18 7.93
CA VAL A 60 14.97 3.99 9.29
C VAL A 60 16.11 3.61 10.24
N ARG A 61 16.15 4.27 11.41
CA ARG A 61 17.14 3.98 12.44
C ARG A 61 17.03 2.53 12.91
N MET A 62 18.15 1.88 13.21
CA MET A 62 18.18 0.47 13.61
C MET A 62 17.36 0.16 14.86
N GLU A 63 17.15 1.13 15.76
CA GLU A 63 16.26 1.02 16.93
C GLU A 63 14.80 0.78 16.53
N HIS A 64 14.37 1.33 15.38
CA HIS A 64 12.98 1.29 14.93
C HIS A 64 12.78 0.40 13.71
N LYS A 65 13.76 -0.47 13.42
CA LYS A 65 13.70 -1.40 12.29
C LYS A 65 12.39 -2.21 12.34
N PRO A 66 11.72 -2.41 11.19
CA PRO A 66 10.57 -3.30 11.11
C PRO A 66 10.89 -4.69 11.70
N PRO A 67 9.92 -5.33 12.40
CA PRO A 67 10.15 -6.57 13.15
C PRO A 67 10.60 -7.73 12.27
N SER A 68 10.30 -7.70 10.97
CA SER A 68 10.83 -8.67 10.00
C SER A 68 10.94 -8.04 8.61
N ALA A 69 11.79 -8.61 7.76
CA ALA A 69 11.85 -8.28 6.35
C ALA A 69 10.49 -8.55 5.64
N GLY A 70 9.67 -9.45 6.20
CA GLY A 70 8.35 -9.79 5.68
C GLY A 70 7.28 -8.78 5.93
N ALA A 71 7.28 -8.22 7.14
CA ALA A 71 6.42 -7.10 7.46
C ALA A 71 6.68 -5.95 6.49
N PHE A 72 7.95 -5.66 6.19
CA PHE A 72 8.33 -4.63 5.23
C PHE A 72 7.94 -4.98 3.77
N ALA A 73 8.22 -6.20 3.31
CA ALA A 73 7.82 -6.63 1.96
C ALA A 73 6.29 -6.58 1.77
N ASN A 74 5.53 -6.94 2.81
CA ASN A 74 4.08 -6.84 2.78
C ASN A 74 3.60 -5.37 2.76
N GLN A 75 4.24 -4.47 3.51
CA GLN A 75 3.96 -3.03 3.45
C GLN A 75 4.23 -2.44 2.06
N LEU A 76 5.30 -2.88 1.38
CA LEU A 76 5.59 -2.43 0.01
C LEU A 76 4.53 -2.95 -0.98
N ARG A 77 4.01 -4.16 -0.79
CA ARG A 77 2.88 -4.69 -1.57
C ARG A 77 1.58 -3.95 -1.28
N GLU A 78 1.34 -3.55 -0.03
CA GLU A 78 0.15 -2.79 0.37
C GLU A 78 0.04 -1.43 -0.36
N PHE A 79 1.17 -0.84 -0.77
CA PHE A 79 1.18 0.37 -1.60
C PHE A 79 0.44 0.21 -2.93
N GLU A 80 0.49 -0.98 -3.54
CA GLU A 80 -0.27 -1.26 -4.78
C GLU A 80 -1.77 -1.03 -4.57
N SER A 81 -2.30 -1.35 -3.39
CA SER A 81 -3.72 -1.11 -3.07
C SER A 81 -4.06 0.38 -2.98
N VAL A 82 -3.15 1.21 -2.48
CA VAL A 82 -3.32 2.67 -2.44
C VAL A 82 -3.29 3.24 -3.85
N ARG A 83 -2.30 2.83 -4.65
CA ARG A 83 -2.19 3.22 -6.05
C ARG A 83 -3.44 2.84 -6.83
N ASP A 84 -3.88 1.59 -6.76
CA ASP A 84 -5.03 1.07 -7.51
C ASP A 84 -6.33 1.82 -7.18
N PHE A 85 -6.45 2.34 -5.96
CA PHE A 85 -7.53 3.24 -5.58
C PHE A 85 -7.41 4.61 -6.26
N PHE A 86 -6.22 5.20 -6.37
CA PHE A 86 -6.10 6.54 -6.97
C PHE A 86 -6.03 6.54 -8.50
N THR A 87 -5.61 5.46 -9.15
CA THR A 87 -5.20 5.50 -10.55
C THR A 87 -6.26 5.08 -11.55
N SER A 88 -7.02 4.00 -11.37
CA SER A 88 -7.83 3.45 -12.48
C SER A 88 -9.34 3.44 -12.23
N ALA A 89 -9.81 2.77 -11.18
CA ALA A 89 -11.25 2.52 -11.00
C ALA A 89 -12.01 3.73 -10.44
N THR A 90 -11.38 4.52 -9.59
CA THR A 90 -12.02 5.64 -8.88
C THR A 90 -12.26 6.83 -9.79
N LEU A 91 -11.26 7.19 -10.61
CA LEU A 91 -11.38 8.28 -11.56
C LEU A 91 -12.44 7.99 -12.63
N ALA A 92 -12.56 6.73 -13.06
CA ALA A 92 -13.64 6.31 -13.95
C ALA A 92 -15.01 6.45 -13.28
N ALA A 93 -15.18 5.92 -12.07
CA ALA A 93 -16.45 5.99 -11.35
C ALA A 93 -16.89 7.44 -11.07
N ILE A 94 -15.97 8.32 -10.64
CA ILE A 94 -16.26 9.73 -10.36
C ILE A 94 -16.65 10.47 -11.65
N SER A 95 -15.98 10.19 -12.76
CA SER A 95 -16.27 10.82 -14.05
C SER A 95 -17.67 10.47 -14.59
N ASP A 96 -18.19 9.31 -14.19
CA ASP A 96 -19.50 8.83 -14.64
C ASP A 96 -20.65 9.33 -13.73
N LEU A 97 -20.36 9.87 -12.54
CA LEU A 97 -21.38 10.38 -11.60
C LEU A 97 -22.23 11.55 -12.13
N PRO A 98 -21.67 12.57 -12.82
CA PRO A 98 -22.49 13.65 -13.39
C PRO A 98 -23.53 13.14 -14.40
N PHE A 99 -23.21 12.07 -15.13
CA PHE A 99 -24.13 11.47 -16.09
C PHE A 99 -25.33 10.80 -15.43
N VAL A 100 -25.23 10.39 -14.15
CA VAL A 100 -26.37 9.87 -13.40
C VAL A 100 -27.49 10.90 -13.32
N LEU A 101 -27.16 12.14 -12.92
CA LEU A 101 -28.13 13.24 -12.84
C LEU A 101 -28.68 13.62 -14.21
N LEU A 102 -27.83 13.59 -15.24
CA LEU A 102 -28.24 13.81 -16.63
C LEU A 102 -29.26 12.75 -17.07
N PHE A 103 -28.99 11.46 -16.86
CA PHE A 103 -29.90 10.39 -17.25
C PHE A 103 -31.22 10.46 -16.48
N VAL A 104 -31.17 10.76 -15.17
CA VAL A 104 -32.39 11.00 -14.38
C VAL A 104 -33.18 12.18 -14.92
N GLY A 105 -32.53 13.30 -15.27
CA GLY A 105 -33.17 14.46 -15.88
C GLY A 105 -33.84 14.13 -17.22
N VAL A 106 -33.17 13.38 -18.10
CA VAL A 106 -33.75 12.92 -19.37
C VAL A 106 -34.94 11.99 -19.14
N ILE A 107 -34.89 11.13 -18.12
CA ILE A 107 -36.03 10.28 -17.75
C ILE A 107 -37.22 11.13 -17.27
N PHE A 108 -37.00 12.21 -16.52
CA PHE A 108 -38.09 13.11 -16.16
C PHE A 108 -38.74 13.78 -17.38
N VAL A 109 -37.95 14.11 -18.40
CA VAL A 109 -38.47 14.71 -19.64
C VAL A 109 -39.27 13.70 -20.47
N ILE A 110 -38.79 12.45 -20.59
CA ILE A 110 -39.40 11.42 -21.45
C ILE A 110 -40.51 10.65 -20.73
N GLY A 111 -40.22 10.20 -19.51
CA GLY A 111 -41.03 9.31 -18.69
C GLY A 111 -41.82 10.00 -17.58
N GLY A 112 -41.73 11.34 -17.47
CA GLY A 112 -42.45 12.13 -16.49
C GLY A 112 -42.23 11.63 -15.07
N PRO A 113 -43.28 11.15 -14.37
CA PRO A 113 -43.19 10.70 -12.98
C PRO A 113 -42.30 9.46 -12.78
N LEU A 114 -41.95 8.71 -13.83
CA LEU A 114 -41.05 7.56 -13.72
C LEU A 114 -39.63 7.94 -13.26
N GLY A 115 -39.23 9.21 -13.43
CA GLY A 115 -37.92 9.71 -12.98
C GLY A 115 -37.71 9.68 -11.47
N TRP A 116 -38.80 9.68 -10.68
CA TRP A 116 -38.71 9.57 -9.22
C TRP A 116 -38.12 8.24 -8.76
N ILE A 117 -38.33 7.17 -9.54
CA ILE A 117 -37.87 5.82 -9.17
C ILE A 117 -36.33 5.74 -9.13
N PRO A 118 -35.58 6.05 -10.22
CA PRO A 118 -34.12 6.09 -10.15
C PRO A 118 -33.60 7.16 -9.18
N LEU A 119 -34.28 8.30 -9.06
CA LEU A 119 -33.89 9.35 -8.12
C LEU A 119 -33.91 8.88 -6.67
N MET A 120 -34.93 8.12 -6.26
CA MET A 120 -35.01 7.51 -4.92
C MET A 120 -34.07 6.33 -4.74
N MET A 121 -33.66 5.67 -5.83
CA MET A 121 -32.71 4.56 -5.76
C MET A 121 -31.28 5.02 -5.44
N ILE A 122 -30.89 6.23 -5.87
CA ILE A 122 -29.59 6.83 -5.57
C ILE A 122 -29.31 6.89 -4.06
N PRO A 123 -30.14 7.54 -3.21
CA PRO A 123 -29.89 7.61 -1.77
C PRO A 123 -29.92 6.22 -1.12
N CYS A 124 -30.78 5.30 -1.58
CA CYS A 124 -30.80 3.92 -1.07
C CYS A 124 -29.43 3.23 -1.26
N ILE A 125 -28.86 3.28 -2.47
CA ILE A 125 -27.55 2.68 -2.77
C ILE A 125 -26.43 3.34 -1.96
N ILE A 126 -26.47 4.67 -1.80
CA ILE A 126 -25.49 5.40 -0.99
C ILE A 126 -25.57 4.94 0.47
N ILE A 127 -26.77 4.84 1.04
CA ILE A 127 -26.98 4.39 2.42
C ILE A 127 -26.38 2.99 2.63
N ILE A 128 -26.67 2.04 1.74
CA ILE A 128 -26.09 0.68 1.81
C ILE A 128 -24.56 0.73 1.76
N SER A 129 -24.01 1.53 0.86
CA SER A 129 -22.57 1.68 0.68
C SER A 129 -21.89 2.28 1.90
N VAL A 130 -22.55 3.20 2.60
CA VAL A 130 -22.07 3.84 3.83
C VAL A 130 -22.19 2.89 5.04
N LEU A 131 -23.34 2.22 5.20
CA LEU A 131 -23.59 1.32 6.32
C LEU A 131 -22.58 0.16 6.37
N ILE A 132 -22.16 -0.35 5.21
CA ILE A 132 -21.19 -1.44 5.17
C ILE A 132 -19.74 -1.02 5.45
N GLN A 133 -19.44 0.29 5.45
CA GLN A 133 -18.07 0.79 5.66
C GLN A 133 -17.49 0.37 7.00
N TRP A 134 -18.27 0.48 8.07
CA TRP A 134 -17.79 0.22 9.43
C TRP A 134 -17.38 -1.24 9.67
N PRO A 135 -18.24 -2.25 9.39
CA PRO A 135 -17.84 -3.65 9.55
C PRO A 135 -16.73 -4.07 8.57
N LEU A 136 -16.74 -3.50 7.36
CA LEU A 136 -15.70 -3.79 6.37
C LEU A 136 -14.34 -3.24 6.80
N ALA A 137 -14.29 -2.01 7.32
CA ALA A 137 -13.06 -1.39 7.81
C ALA A 137 -12.42 -2.21 8.94
N ARG A 138 -13.22 -2.76 9.84
CA ARG A 138 -12.75 -3.64 10.91
C ARG A 138 -12.15 -4.92 10.35
N THR A 139 -12.90 -5.63 9.51
CA THR A 139 -12.48 -6.93 8.95
C THR A 139 -11.24 -6.79 8.04
N MET A 140 -11.13 -5.67 7.32
CA MET A 140 -9.96 -5.37 6.48
C MET A 140 -8.69 -5.16 7.31
N ARG A 141 -8.77 -4.42 8.43
CA ARG A 141 -7.63 -4.24 9.34
C ARG A 141 -7.19 -5.56 9.96
N GLU A 142 -8.13 -6.39 10.38
CA GLU A 142 -7.85 -7.74 10.89
C GLU A 142 -7.16 -8.58 9.80
N ASN A 143 -7.66 -8.58 8.57
CA ASN A 143 -7.07 -9.33 7.46
C ASN A 143 -5.63 -8.89 7.11
N LEU A 144 -5.34 -7.58 7.11
CA LEU A 144 -3.99 -7.07 6.88
C LEU A 144 -3.03 -7.50 7.98
N ARG A 145 -3.47 -7.45 9.24
CA ARG A 145 -2.67 -7.91 10.38
C ARG A 145 -2.33 -9.39 10.26
N GLU A 146 -3.32 -10.25 10.04
CA GLU A 146 -3.08 -11.70 9.92
C GLU A 146 -2.23 -12.05 8.70
N SER A 147 -2.40 -11.33 7.59
CA SER A 147 -1.56 -11.49 6.39
C SER A 147 -0.10 -11.09 6.65
N SER A 148 0.12 -10.03 7.42
CA SER A 148 1.46 -9.59 7.82
C SER A 148 2.13 -10.61 8.75
N LEU A 149 1.40 -11.15 9.73
CA LEU A 149 1.89 -12.20 10.63
C LEU A 149 2.25 -13.49 9.88
N LYS A 150 1.37 -13.91 8.96
CA LYS A 150 1.63 -15.02 8.04
C LYS A 150 2.94 -14.81 7.27
N GLN A 151 3.13 -13.65 6.64
CA GLN A 151 4.35 -13.33 5.89
C GLN A 151 5.59 -13.27 6.78
N GLY A 152 5.44 -12.80 8.02
CA GLY A 152 6.50 -12.80 9.03
C GLY A 152 6.99 -14.22 9.35
N VAL A 153 6.06 -15.16 9.58
CA VAL A 153 6.37 -16.57 9.83
C VAL A 153 7.11 -17.20 8.65
N LEU A 154 6.69 -16.93 7.42
CA LEU A 154 7.39 -17.44 6.24
C LEU A 154 8.86 -17.03 6.21
N LEU A 155 9.15 -15.75 6.42
CA LEU A 155 10.53 -15.28 6.37
C LEU A 155 11.35 -15.68 7.58
N GLU A 156 10.75 -15.70 8.78
CA GLU A 156 11.40 -16.25 9.98
C GLU A 156 11.81 -17.72 9.74
N SER A 157 10.94 -18.50 9.07
CA SER A 157 11.22 -19.89 8.70
C SER A 157 12.34 -20.02 7.68
N ILE A 158 12.39 -19.12 6.69
CA ILE A 158 13.42 -19.14 5.63
C ILE A 158 14.76 -18.68 6.17
N GLU A 159 14.80 -17.60 6.95
CA GLU A 159 16.02 -17.07 7.55
C GLU A 159 16.59 -18.02 8.60
N GLY A 160 15.72 -18.66 9.40
CA GLY A 160 16.09 -19.61 10.45
C GLY A 160 16.08 -21.08 10.02
N MET A 161 16.09 -21.40 8.73
CA MET A 161 15.86 -22.75 8.22
C MET A 161 16.87 -23.77 8.76
N GLU A 162 18.15 -23.38 8.86
CA GLU A 162 19.21 -24.24 9.41
C GLU A 162 18.95 -24.56 10.89
N THR A 163 18.60 -23.54 11.69
CA THR A 163 18.23 -23.73 13.09
C THR A 163 17.01 -24.63 13.22
N LEU A 164 15.99 -24.43 12.38
CA LEU A 164 14.77 -25.21 12.39
C LEU A 164 15.04 -26.70 12.13
N LYS A 165 15.94 -26.99 11.19
CA LYS A 165 16.42 -28.34 10.88
C LYS A 165 17.20 -28.95 12.05
N ALA A 166 18.09 -28.17 12.67
CA ALA A 166 18.89 -28.63 13.81
C ALA A 166 18.04 -29.02 15.02
N VAL A 167 16.94 -28.32 15.27
CA VAL A 167 16.02 -28.61 16.38
C VAL A 167 14.81 -29.46 16.00
N SER A 168 14.71 -29.93 14.75
CA SER A 168 13.53 -30.62 14.20
C SER A 168 12.21 -29.86 14.44
N GLY A 169 12.28 -28.53 14.35
CA GLY A 169 11.19 -27.61 14.69
C GLY A 169 10.18 -27.37 13.56
N GLU A 170 10.33 -28.01 12.41
CA GLU A 170 9.50 -27.75 11.22
C GLU A 170 8.01 -27.95 11.50
N GLY A 171 7.65 -28.99 12.26
CA GLY A 171 6.25 -29.24 12.62
C GLY A 171 5.63 -28.10 13.43
N HIS A 172 6.38 -27.47 14.32
CA HIS A 172 5.92 -26.31 15.09
C HIS A 172 5.67 -25.11 14.17
N MET A 173 6.61 -24.85 13.26
CA MET A 173 6.52 -23.71 12.36
C MET A 173 5.42 -23.88 11.31
N THR A 174 5.23 -25.10 10.81
CA THR A 174 4.10 -25.46 9.92
C THR A 174 2.76 -25.21 10.61
N ARG A 175 2.58 -25.66 11.86
CA ARG A 175 1.34 -25.38 12.62
C ARG A 175 1.10 -23.89 12.84
N ARG A 176 2.16 -23.12 13.11
CA ARG A 176 2.08 -21.66 13.26
C ARG A 176 1.68 -20.99 11.94
N TRP A 177 2.24 -21.43 10.82
CA TRP A 177 1.85 -20.99 9.48
C TRP A 177 0.39 -21.35 9.17
N GLU A 178 -0.04 -22.58 9.45
CA GLU A 178 -1.42 -23.03 9.25
C GLU A 178 -2.41 -22.20 10.06
N ALA A 179 -2.10 -21.91 11.33
CA ALA A 179 -2.93 -21.08 12.20
C ALA A 179 -3.11 -19.65 11.63
N PHE A 180 -2.02 -18.97 11.26
CA PHE A 180 -2.12 -17.63 10.65
C PHE A 180 -2.75 -17.67 9.25
N SER A 181 -2.53 -18.74 8.48
CA SER A 181 -3.16 -18.91 7.17
C SER A 181 -4.66 -19.12 7.30
N ALA A 182 -5.12 -19.90 8.28
CA ALA A 182 -6.55 -20.06 8.59
C ALA A 182 -7.17 -18.75 9.11
N ALA A 183 -6.48 -18.01 9.98
CA ALA A 183 -6.92 -16.70 10.45
C ALA A 183 -7.05 -15.69 9.29
N ALA A 184 -6.04 -15.59 8.42
CA ALA A 184 -6.06 -14.74 7.24
C ALA A 184 -7.17 -15.16 6.25
N ALA A 185 -7.38 -16.47 6.04
CA ALA A 185 -8.45 -16.98 5.17
C ALA A 185 -9.84 -16.64 5.73
N SER A 186 -10.06 -16.84 7.03
CA SER A 186 -11.36 -16.55 7.67
C SER A 186 -11.71 -15.05 7.64
N THR A 187 -10.75 -14.17 7.91
CA THR A 187 -10.93 -12.71 7.84
C THR A 187 -11.11 -12.23 6.40
N SER A 188 -10.36 -12.81 5.45
CA SER A 188 -10.55 -12.55 4.02
C SER A 188 -11.96 -12.95 3.56
N MET A 189 -12.43 -14.11 3.99
CA MET A 189 -13.77 -14.60 3.65
C MET A 189 -14.87 -13.73 4.25
N LYS A 190 -14.74 -13.25 5.50
CA LYS A 190 -15.66 -12.28 6.09
C LYS A 190 -15.71 -10.97 5.29
N SER A 191 -14.55 -10.42 4.91
CA SER A 191 -14.48 -9.21 4.07
C SER A 191 -15.14 -9.42 2.71
N ARG A 192 -14.92 -10.59 2.10
CA ARG A 192 -15.52 -10.97 0.82
C ARG A 192 -17.03 -11.16 0.92
N GLN A 193 -17.53 -11.76 2.01
CA GLN A 193 -18.96 -11.91 2.26
C GLN A 193 -19.65 -10.56 2.40
N LEU A 194 -19.11 -9.66 3.23
CA LEU A 194 -19.62 -8.29 3.36
C LEU A 194 -19.67 -7.60 1.98
N THR A 195 -18.55 -7.63 1.26
CA THR A 195 -18.46 -7.05 -0.09
C THR A 195 -19.50 -7.62 -1.05
N SER A 196 -19.63 -8.96 -1.09
CA SER A 196 -20.58 -9.64 -1.96
C SER A 196 -22.03 -9.32 -1.58
N THR A 197 -22.36 -9.26 -0.29
CA THR A 197 -23.69 -8.92 0.18
C THR A 197 -24.09 -7.50 -0.24
N ALA A 198 -23.20 -6.52 -0.09
CA ALA A 198 -23.48 -5.16 -0.58
C ALA A 198 -23.72 -5.12 -2.10
N LEU A 199 -22.82 -5.73 -2.89
CA LEU A 199 -22.94 -5.73 -4.35
C LEU A 199 -24.19 -6.48 -4.84
N ASN A 200 -24.53 -7.60 -4.20
CA ASN A 200 -25.73 -8.37 -4.52
C ASN A 200 -26.99 -7.59 -4.15
N LEU A 201 -27.00 -6.87 -3.02
CA LEU A 201 -28.13 -6.05 -2.61
C LEU A 201 -28.35 -4.85 -3.54
N VAL A 202 -27.28 -4.23 -4.03
CA VAL A 202 -27.35 -3.18 -5.08
C VAL A 202 -27.90 -3.76 -6.38
N THR A 203 -27.42 -4.93 -6.81
CA THR A 203 -27.94 -5.61 -8.02
C THR A 203 -29.41 -5.97 -7.88
N PHE A 204 -29.83 -6.47 -6.72
CA PHE A 204 -31.22 -6.78 -6.42
C PHE A 204 -32.11 -5.53 -6.50
N LEU A 205 -31.65 -4.41 -5.93
CA LEU A 205 -32.35 -3.13 -6.03
C LEU A 205 -32.50 -2.64 -7.47
N GLN A 206 -31.50 -2.85 -8.33
CA GLN A 206 -31.59 -2.51 -9.76
C GLN A 206 -32.62 -3.36 -10.50
N GLN A 207 -32.69 -4.65 -10.20
CA GLN A 207 -33.73 -5.54 -10.75
C GLN A 207 -35.12 -5.10 -10.28
N LEU A 208 -35.26 -4.79 -8.99
CA LEU A 208 -36.49 -4.29 -8.40
C LEU A 208 -36.92 -2.96 -9.04
N GLN A 209 -35.99 -2.03 -9.22
CA GLN A 209 -36.24 -0.77 -9.94
C GLN A 209 -36.79 -1.02 -11.35
N THR A 210 -36.19 -1.95 -12.09
CA THR A 210 -36.65 -2.27 -13.45
C THR A 210 -38.10 -2.76 -13.43
N VAL A 211 -38.43 -3.64 -12.50
CA VAL A 211 -39.80 -4.14 -12.31
C VAL A 211 -40.75 -2.99 -11.95
N ILE A 212 -40.39 -2.13 -11.00
CA ILE A 212 -41.21 -0.98 -10.58
C ILE A 212 -41.46 -0.03 -11.76
N ILE A 213 -40.43 0.30 -12.55
CA ILE A 213 -40.56 1.15 -13.73
C ILE A 213 -41.54 0.54 -14.74
N VAL A 214 -41.42 -0.76 -15.01
CA VAL A 214 -42.31 -1.44 -15.96
C VAL A 214 -43.75 -1.45 -15.45
N VAL A 215 -43.98 -1.82 -14.19
CA VAL A 215 -45.33 -1.88 -13.61
C VAL A 215 -45.98 -0.51 -13.61
N VAL A 216 -45.32 0.52 -13.05
CA VAL A 216 -45.86 1.89 -13.03
C VAL A 216 -46.01 2.44 -14.45
N GLY A 217 -45.08 2.13 -15.34
CA GLY A 217 -45.10 2.56 -16.73
C GLY A 217 -46.28 1.99 -17.52
N VAL A 218 -46.65 0.74 -17.30
CA VAL A 218 -47.82 0.12 -17.96
C VAL A 218 -49.12 0.81 -17.53
N TYR A 219 -49.28 1.15 -16.25
CA TYR A 219 -50.44 1.92 -15.79
C TYR A 219 -50.50 3.31 -16.45
N LEU A 220 -49.37 4.03 -16.53
CA LEU A 220 -49.29 5.34 -17.17
C LEU A 220 -49.59 5.31 -18.69
N ILE A 221 -49.24 4.21 -19.37
CA ILE A 221 -49.64 3.97 -20.76
C ILE A 221 -51.15 3.76 -20.86
N GLY A 222 -51.75 3.02 -19.92
CA GLY A 222 -53.21 2.84 -19.83
C GLY A 222 -53.97 4.15 -19.70
N ASP A 223 -53.41 5.10 -18.95
CA ASP A 223 -53.95 6.46 -18.78
C ASP A 223 -53.67 7.40 -19.97
N GLY A 224 -53.00 6.91 -21.03
CA GLY A 224 -52.63 7.71 -22.21
C GLY A 224 -51.55 8.77 -21.99
N SER A 225 -50.95 8.80 -20.79
CA SER A 225 -49.95 9.80 -20.37
C SER A 225 -48.52 9.48 -20.84
N LEU A 226 -48.27 8.25 -21.26
CA LEU A 226 -46.95 7.75 -21.64
C LEU A 226 -47.04 6.90 -22.91
N SER A 227 -46.06 7.03 -23.83
CA SER A 227 -45.95 6.15 -24.99
C SER A 227 -45.18 4.88 -24.67
N GLN A 228 -45.44 3.80 -25.42
CA GLN A 228 -44.68 2.55 -25.27
C GLN A 228 -43.16 2.74 -25.51
N GLY A 229 -42.80 3.60 -26.48
CA GLY A 229 -41.41 3.97 -26.74
C GLY A 229 -40.75 4.74 -25.58
N ALA A 230 -41.50 5.63 -24.92
CA ALA A 230 -41.03 6.36 -23.75
C ALA A 230 -40.77 5.42 -22.55
N LEU A 231 -41.59 4.37 -22.37
CA LEU A 231 -41.33 3.35 -21.34
C LEU A 231 -40.05 2.56 -21.62
N ILE A 232 -39.87 2.07 -22.85
CA ILE A 232 -38.65 1.34 -23.24
C ILE A 232 -37.41 2.22 -23.05
N GLY A 233 -37.49 3.48 -23.52
CA GLY A 233 -36.42 4.46 -23.33
C GLY A 233 -36.11 4.72 -21.87
N THR A 234 -37.14 4.84 -21.03
CA THR A 234 -37.00 5.02 -19.58
C THR A 234 -36.28 3.84 -18.92
N VAL A 235 -36.64 2.60 -19.25
CA VAL A 235 -35.97 1.39 -18.73
C VAL A 235 -34.50 1.36 -19.14
N MET A 236 -34.18 1.66 -20.40
CA MET A 236 -32.81 1.69 -20.90
C MET A 236 -31.96 2.77 -20.21
N LEU A 237 -32.51 3.99 -20.08
CA LEU A 237 -31.84 5.10 -19.42
C LEU A 237 -31.70 4.87 -17.92
N ALA A 238 -32.67 4.24 -17.27
CA ALA A 238 -32.63 3.90 -15.85
C ALA A 238 -31.46 2.95 -15.54
N GLY A 239 -31.25 1.93 -16.36
CA GLY A 239 -30.08 1.04 -16.22
C GLY A 239 -28.75 1.79 -16.37
N ARG A 240 -28.67 2.77 -17.29
CA ARG A 240 -27.50 3.63 -17.46
C ARG A 240 -27.29 4.59 -16.29
N ALA A 241 -28.36 5.10 -15.69
CA ALA A 241 -28.30 5.95 -14.51
C ALA A 241 -27.77 5.19 -13.28
N THR A 242 -28.10 3.91 -13.14
CA THR A 242 -27.70 3.13 -11.96
C THR A 242 -26.40 2.36 -12.10
N ALA A 243 -25.90 2.12 -13.31
CA ALA A 243 -24.64 1.42 -13.52
C ALA A 243 -23.43 2.06 -12.80
N PRO A 244 -23.24 3.41 -12.82
CA PRO A 244 -22.19 4.05 -12.03
C PRO A 244 -22.36 3.86 -10.52
N LEU A 245 -23.60 3.73 -10.02
CA LEU A 245 -23.86 3.53 -8.59
C LEU A 245 -23.36 2.17 -8.08
N THR A 246 -23.40 1.12 -8.92
CA THR A 246 -22.76 -0.17 -8.58
C THR A 246 -21.24 -0.01 -8.46
N GLN A 247 -20.63 0.82 -9.32
CA GLN A 247 -19.20 1.10 -9.24
C GLN A 247 -18.85 1.85 -7.95
N VAL A 248 -19.71 2.76 -7.49
CA VAL A 248 -19.54 3.46 -6.19
C VAL A 248 -19.51 2.47 -5.02
N ALA A 249 -20.39 1.47 -5.00
CA ALA A 249 -20.37 0.45 -3.95
C ALA A 249 -19.07 -0.37 -3.95
N GLY A 250 -18.58 -0.76 -5.14
CA GLY A 250 -17.28 -1.43 -5.29
C GLY A 250 -16.09 -0.53 -4.94
N LEU A 251 -16.19 0.76 -5.26
CA LEU A 251 -15.19 1.76 -4.91
C LEU A 251 -15.08 1.96 -3.39
N ALA A 252 -16.22 1.94 -2.70
CA ALA A 252 -16.26 2.10 -1.24
C ALA A 252 -15.51 0.95 -0.52
N VAL A 253 -15.48 -0.25 -1.11
CA VAL A 253 -14.67 -1.37 -0.61
C VAL A 253 -13.18 -1.12 -0.83
N ARG A 254 -12.80 -0.71 -2.05
CA ARG A 254 -11.41 -0.35 -2.38
C ARG A 254 -10.89 0.79 -1.52
N PHE A 255 -11.75 1.76 -1.20
CA PHE A 255 -11.42 2.86 -0.32
C PHE A 255 -10.99 2.39 1.07
N GLN A 256 -11.70 1.42 1.67
CA GLN A 256 -11.31 0.89 2.99
C GLN A 256 -9.99 0.13 2.94
N GLN A 257 -9.75 -0.63 1.87
CA GLN A 257 -8.47 -1.31 1.65
C GLN A 257 -7.32 -0.31 1.51
N ALA A 258 -7.49 0.70 0.66
CA ALA A 258 -6.50 1.77 0.47
C ALA A 258 -6.27 2.57 1.75
N LYS A 259 -7.33 2.88 2.52
CA LYS A 259 -7.23 3.58 3.81
C LYS A 259 -6.42 2.78 4.83
N ALA A 260 -6.66 1.48 4.92
CA ALA A 260 -5.94 0.61 5.86
C ALA A 260 -4.47 0.44 5.45
N ALA A 261 -4.18 0.26 4.15
CA ALA A 261 -2.83 0.26 3.60
C ALA A 261 -2.11 1.60 3.83
N MET A 262 -2.78 2.73 3.59
CA MET A 262 -2.23 4.06 3.82
C MET A 262 -1.87 4.29 5.30
N ALA A 263 -2.69 3.80 6.24
CA ALA A 263 -2.36 3.87 7.66
C ALA A 263 -1.10 3.05 8.02
N SER A 264 -0.90 1.90 7.38
CA SER A 264 0.31 1.07 7.51
C SER A 264 1.54 1.78 6.94
N LEU A 265 1.40 2.39 5.75
CA LEU A 265 2.46 3.16 5.10
C LEU A 265 2.84 4.43 5.85
N ASN A 266 1.86 5.19 6.37
CA ASN A 266 2.13 6.37 7.16
C ASN A 266 2.96 6.03 8.41
N ARG A 267 2.64 4.92 9.09
CA ARG A 267 3.46 4.46 10.23
C ARG A 267 4.92 4.19 9.84
N LEU A 268 5.17 3.68 8.63
CA LEU A 268 6.53 3.46 8.12
C LEU A 268 7.21 4.79 7.75
N MET A 269 6.46 5.73 7.15
CA MET A 269 6.97 7.06 6.80
C MET A 269 7.25 7.93 8.03
N ASP A 270 6.53 7.72 9.13
CA ASP A 270 6.71 8.41 10.40
C ASP A 270 7.84 7.80 11.25
N MET A 271 8.46 6.69 10.82
CA MET A 271 9.59 6.10 11.53
C MET A 271 10.80 7.03 11.50
N PRO A 272 11.55 7.16 12.61
CA PRO A 272 12.70 8.03 12.68
C PRO A 272 13.81 7.55 11.74
N LEU A 273 14.45 8.51 11.06
CA LEU A 273 15.51 8.28 10.09
C LEU A 273 16.89 8.51 10.70
N ASP A 274 17.90 7.77 10.21
CA ASP A 274 19.32 7.94 10.54
C ASP A 274 19.79 9.36 10.24
N ARG A 275 19.40 9.87 9.08
CA ARG A 275 19.66 11.24 8.64
C ARG A 275 18.38 12.06 8.80
N GLU A 276 18.44 13.04 9.70
CA GLU A 276 17.37 14.01 9.89
C GLU A 276 17.33 14.96 8.68
N ILE A 277 16.13 15.17 8.13
CA ILE A 277 15.95 15.93 6.88
C ILE A 277 16.34 17.40 7.08
N ASP A 278 16.03 17.97 8.24
CA ASP A 278 16.23 19.39 8.54
C ASP A 278 17.57 19.69 9.23
N LYS A 279 18.34 18.66 9.58
CA LYS A 279 19.63 18.83 10.26
C LYS A 279 20.73 19.10 9.25
N LYS A 280 21.43 20.22 9.43
CA LYS A 280 22.69 20.49 8.72
C LYS A 280 23.81 19.71 9.40
N TYR A 281 24.39 18.78 8.67
CA TYR A 281 25.53 18.01 9.12
C TYR A 281 26.83 18.71 8.72
N LEU A 282 27.85 18.55 9.56
CA LEU A 282 29.20 19.00 9.24
C LEU A 282 29.84 17.99 8.27
N PRO A 283 30.53 18.47 7.22
CA PRO A 283 31.38 17.60 6.41
C PRO A 283 32.47 17.00 7.30
N LEU A 284 32.83 15.76 7.03
CA LEU A 284 33.74 15.00 7.88
C LEU A 284 35.11 15.70 8.04
N PRO A 285 35.55 16.02 9.28
CA PRO A 285 36.92 16.46 9.52
C PRO A 285 37.90 15.31 9.23
N SER A 286 39.18 15.61 8.96
CA SER A 286 40.20 14.58 8.78
C SER A 286 40.26 13.66 10.02
N LEU A 287 40.19 12.35 9.80
CA LEU A 287 39.99 11.33 10.84
C LEU A 287 41.25 11.01 11.65
N GLN A 288 42.20 11.95 11.65
CA GLN A 288 43.41 11.87 12.45
C GLN A 288 43.14 12.29 13.91
N GLY A 289 41.87 12.54 14.26
CA GLY A 289 41.44 12.91 15.60
C GLY A 289 41.35 11.73 16.55
N ARG A 290 41.64 12.00 17.83
CA ARG A 290 41.36 11.13 18.98
C ARG A 290 39.85 10.83 19.09
N LEU A 291 39.50 9.57 19.33
CA LEU A 291 38.12 9.15 19.62
C LEU A 291 37.87 9.18 21.13
N GLU A 292 36.88 9.93 21.57
CA GLU A 292 36.49 10.01 22.97
C GLU A 292 35.02 9.62 23.17
N LEU A 293 34.77 8.70 24.09
CA LEU A 293 33.46 8.35 24.59
C LEU A 293 33.31 8.96 26.00
N LYS A 294 32.27 9.78 26.19
CA LYS A 294 32.01 10.48 27.46
C LYS A 294 30.64 10.09 28.00
N GLY A 295 30.65 9.31 29.08
CA GLY A 295 29.45 8.92 29.82
C GLY A 295 28.41 8.16 28.99
N ILE A 296 28.84 7.36 28.02
CA ILE A 296 27.93 6.67 27.09
C ILE A 296 26.99 5.73 27.85
N LYS A 297 25.69 5.94 27.67
CA LYS A 297 24.62 5.06 28.12
C LYS A 297 23.81 4.59 26.93
N PHE A 298 23.42 3.32 26.93
CA PHE A 298 22.60 2.78 25.87
C PHE A 298 21.72 1.62 26.35
N ALA A 299 20.48 1.61 25.88
CA ALA A 299 19.55 0.50 26.01
C ALA A 299 18.92 0.20 24.65
N TYR A 300 18.75 -1.07 24.30
CA TYR A 300 17.97 -1.43 23.12
C TYR A 300 16.48 -1.10 23.37
N PRO A 301 15.75 -0.67 22.35
CA PRO A 301 14.32 -0.46 22.45
C PRO A 301 13.61 -1.79 22.75
N ALA A 302 12.87 -1.81 23.85
CA ALA A 302 11.98 -2.89 24.22
C ALA A 302 10.53 -2.57 23.82
N PRO A 303 9.66 -3.58 23.68
CA PRO A 303 8.23 -3.36 23.52
C PRO A 303 7.67 -2.48 24.66
N PRO A 304 6.55 -1.76 24.44
CA PRO A 304 5.97 -0.83 25.43
C PRO A 304 5.74 -1.46 26.82
N ASP A 305 5.51 -2.77 26.85
CA ASP A 305 5.18 -3.54 28.05
C ASP A 305 6.41 -3.99 28.85
N LYS A 306 7.64 -3.61 28.44
CA LYS A 306 8.89 -3.98 29.12
C LYS A 306 9.82 -2.76 29.28
N PRO A 307 10.46 -2.60 30.44
CA PRO A 307 11.45 -1.53 30.63
C PRO A 307 12.68 -1.77 29.75
N ASN A 308 13.20 -0.71 29.15
CA ASN A 308 14.46 -0.73 28.41
C ASN A 308 15.60 -1.04 29.39
N GLN A 309 16.13 -2.27 29.36
CA GLN A 309 17.27 -2.63 30.20
C GLN A 309 18.55 -1.95 29.67
N PRO A 310 19.28 -1.22 30.52
CA PRO A 310 20.55 -0.60 30.14
C PRO A 310 21.58 -1.70 29.84
N VAL A 311 22.25 -1.56 28.69
CA VAL A 311 23.32 -2.46 28.25
C VAL A 311 24.69 -1.82 28.49
N LEU A 312 24.77 -0.50 28.38
CA LEU A 312 25.96 0.29 28.68
C LEU A 312 25.59 1.39 29.67
N GLU A 313 26.42 1.56 30.69
CA GLU A 313 26.20 2.51 31.78
C GLU A 313 27.45 3.36 32.01
N GLY A 314 27.45 4.58 31.48
CA GLY A 314 28.47 5.59 31.79
C GLY A 314 29.86 5.24 31.29
N ILE A 315 29.97 4.66 30.09
CA ILE A 315 31.26 4.27 29.51
C ILE A 315 32.08 5.51 29.15
N ASN A 316 33.31 5.57 29.69
CA ASN A 316 34.30 6.59 29.38
C ASN A 316 35.55 5.92 28.80
N VAL A 317 35.87 6.20 27.54
CA VAL A 317 37.02 5.60 26.84
C VAL A 317 37.64 6.66 25.95
N SER A 318 38.97 6.66 25.87
CA SER A 318 39.72 7.49 24.96
C SER A 318 40.64 6.60 24.13
N ILE A 319 40.64 6.79 22.82
CA ILE A 319 41.49 6.06 21.88
C ILE A 319 42.29 7.08 21.07
N GLU A 320 43.61 7.01 21.18
CA GLU A 320 44.53 7.90 20.47
C GLU A 320 44.68 7.49 18.99
N PRO A 321 45.06 8.42 18.10
CA PRO A 321 45.30 8.09 16.70
C PRO A 321 46.34 6.97 16.55
N ASN A 322 46.06 6.01 15.67
CA ASN A 322 46.88 4.81 15.42
C ASN A 322 46.98 3.81 16.59
N GLU A 323 46.28 4.05 17.70
CA GLU A 323 46.21 3.10 18.81
C GLU A 323 45.38 1.87 18.43
N ARG A 324 45.80 0.70 18.92
CA ARG A 324 45.06 -0.56 18.76
C ARG A 324 44.55 -1.01 20.12
N VAL A 325 43.23 -0.93 20.29
CA VAL A 325 42.57 -1.24 21.57
C VAL A 325 41.83 -2.57 21.47
N ALA A 326 42.02 -3.43 22.48
CA ALA A 326 41.27 -4.67 22.65
C ALA A 326 40.26 -4.53 23.81
N ILE A 327 38.99 -4.86 23.56
CA ILE A 327 37.93 -4.79 24.57
C ILE A 327 37.64 -6.21 25.08
N LEU A 328 38.00 -6.47 26.34
CA LEU A 328 37.82 -7.77 27.01
C LEU A 328 36.68 -7.70 28.03
N GLY A 329 35.96 -8.80 28.20
CA GLY A 329 34.87 -8.87 29.19
C GLY A 329 33.99 -10.10 29.04
N LYS A 330 33.17 -10.38 30.05
CA LYS A 330 32.24 -11.53 30.08
C LYS A 330 31.24 -11.49 28.92
N ILE A 331 30.70 -12.64 28.53
CA ILE A 331 29.60 -12.69 27.55
C ILE A 331 28.43 -11.85 28.08
N GLY A 332 27.80 -11.05 27.20
CA GLY A 332 26.72 -10.14 27.59
C GLY A 332 27.15 -8.79 28.16
N SER A 333 28.45 -8.52 28.36
CA SER A 333 28.94 -7.25 28.93
C SER A 333 28.83 -6.02 28.00
N GLY A 334 28.07 -6.09 26.91
CA GLY A 334 27.86 -4.96 26.00
C GLY A 334 28.97 -4.69 24.96
N LYS A 335 30.01 -5.52 24.85
CA LYS A 335 31.14 -5.30 23.90
C LYS A 335 30.70 -5.06 22.46
N SER A 336 29.90 -5.97 21.90
CA SER A 336 29.41 -5.83 20.52
C SER A 336 28.49 -4.61 20.37
N THR A 337 27.73 -4.27 21.41
CA THR A 337 26.89 -3.06 21.44
C THR A 337 27.74 -1.79 21.41
N LEU A 338 28.83 -1.75 22.17
CA LEU A 338 29.79 -0.64 22.16
C LEU A 338 30.41 -0.45 20.77
N LEU A 339 30.84 -1.53 20.11
CA LEU A 339 31.37 -1.47 18.74
C LEU A 339 30.32 -1.00 17.73
N ARG A 340 29.05 -1.41 17.88
CA ARG A 340 27.94 -0.95 17.04
C ARG A 340 27.63 0.54 17.24
N LEU A 341 27.79 1.06 18.46
CA LEU A 341 27.67 2.50 18.74
C LEU A 341 28.83 3.29 18.14
N ILE A 342 30.07 2.81 18.26
CA ILE A 342 31.24 3.43 17.62
C ILE A 342 31.09 3.46 16.10
N ALA A 343 30.58 2.38 15.50
CA ALA A 343 30.22 2.32 14.09
C ALA A 343 28.98 3.17 13.72
N ARG A 344 28.34 3.81 14.70
CA ARG A 344 27.12 4.61 14.57
C ARG A 344 25.99 3.87 13.85
N LEU A 345 25.85 2.59 14.17
CA LEU A 345 24.69 1.79 13.79
C LEU A 345 23.50 2.03 14.73
N TYR A 346 23.79 2.49 15.94
CA TYR A 346 22.83 2.91 16.95
C TYR A 346 23.24 4.29 17.48
N GLN A 347 22.30 5.02 18.07
CA GLN A 347 22.58 6.27 18.80
C GLN A 347 22.61 6.01 20.32
N PRO A 348 23.56 6.59 21.06
CA PRO A 348 23.56 6.47 22.51
C PRO A 348 22.32 7.15 23.10
N THR A 349 21.74 6.55 24.15
CA THR A 349 20.59 7.13 24.87
C THR A 349 21.02 8.35 25.70
N ALA A 350 22.25 8.35 26.19
CA ALA A 350 22.89 9.51 26.82
C ALA A 350 24.41 9.44 26.68
N GLY A 351 25.08 10.57 26.92
CA GLY A 351 26.51 10.73 26.70
C GLY A 351 26.85 11.20 25.29
N GLN A 352 28.13 11.41 25.03
CA GLN A 352 28.62 11.96 23.75
C GLN A 352 29.80 11.15 23.22
N MET A 353 29.86 11.02 21.90
CA MET A 353 30.99 10.42 21.19
C MET A 353 31.63 11.52 20.36
N MET A 354 32.92 11.75 20.56
CA MET A 354 33.67 12.83 19.91
C MET A 354 34.82 12.26 19.09
N ILE A 355 35.10 12.89 17.95
CA ILE A 355 36.27 12.63 17.12
C ILE A 355 37.01 13.95 16.88
N GLY A 356 38.26 14.06 17.32
CA GLY A 356 39.05 15.29 17.14
C GLY A 356 38.37 16.55 17.70
N GLY A 357 37.62 16.42 18.79
CA GLY A 357 36.88 17.53 19.40
C GLY A 357 35.47 17.77 18.86
N ILE A 358 35.06 17.11 17.78
CA ILE A 358 33.74 17.27 17.16
C ILE A 358 32.82 16.12 17.59
N ASP A 359 31.60 16.45 18.02
CA ASP A 359 30.58 15.45 18.34
C ASP A 359 30.16 14.70 17.07
N VAL A 360 30.27 13.37 17.11
CA VAL A 360 29.89 12.49 15.99
C VAL A 360 28.41 12.65 15.63
N ALA A 361 27.54 13.05 16.57
CA ALA A 361 26.14 13.34 16.29
C ALA A 361 25.94 14.50 15.29
N GLN A 362 26.95 15.36 15.10
CA GLN A 362 26.94 16.49 14.16
C GLN A 362 27.47 16.13 12.76
N ILE A 363 28.16 15.01 12.62
CA ILE A 363 28.70 14.50 11.34
C ILE A 363 27.58 13.78 10.58
N ASP A 364 27.59 13.77 9.25
CA ASP A 364 26.62 12.97 8.47
C ASP A 364 26.85 11.47 8.73
N PRO A 365 25.80 10.67 9.03
CA PRO A 365 25.94 9.22 9.24
C PRO A 365 26.59 8.48 8.07
N ALA A 366 26.37 8.91 6.83
CA ALA A 366 26.96 8.30 5.65
C ALA A 366 28.47 8.55 5.59
N ASP A 367 28.91 9.77 5.89
CA ASP A 367 30.33 10.13 5.91
C ASP A 367 31.08 9.38 7.04
N TRP A 368 30.44 9.26 8.21
CA TRP A 368 30.97 8.48 9.32
C TRP A 368 31.15 7.00 8.95
N ARG A 369 30.12 6.38 8.37
CA ARG A 369 30.16 4.96 7.96
C ARG A 369 31.04 4.72 6.73
N GLY A 370 31.28 5.73 5.90
CA GLY A 370 32.26 5.69 4.82
C GLY A 370 33.70 5.58 5.31
N THR A 371 33.93 5.97 6.57
CA THR A 371 35.23 5.91 7.22
C THR A 371 35.39 4.72 8.15
N VAL A 372 34.41 4.55 9.05
CA VAL A 372 34.51 3.55 10.11
C VAL A 372 34.14 2.20 9.53
N GLY A 373 35.15 1.35 9.35
CA GLY A 373 34.95 -0.04 8.97
C GLY A 373 34.34 -0.84 10.12
N TYR A 374 33.19 -1.47 9.89
CA TYR A 374 32.57 -2.40 10.83
C TYR A 374 32.59 -3.82 10.27
N VAL A 375 33.18 -4.73 11.02
CA VAL A 375 33.15 -6.17 10.73
C VAL A 375 32.26 -6.82 11.78
N GLY A 376 31.09 -7.27 11.35
CA GLY A 376 30.15 -7.99 12.21
C GLY A 376 30.65 -9.39 12.54
N GLN A 377 30.14 -9.95 13.64
CA GLN A 377 30.42 -11.33 14.04
C GLN A 377 29.98 -12.35 12.97
N GLU A 378 28.88 -12.06 12.27
CA GLU A 378 28.42 -12.81 11.10
C GLU A 378 28.56 -11.93 9.84
N ALA A 379 29.36 -12.37 8.88
CA ALA A 379 29.57 -11.65 7.63
C ALA A 379 28.51 -12.09 6.59
N ARG A 380 27.61 -11.19 6.22
CA ARG A 380 26.64 -11.42 5.13
C ARG A 380 27.12 -10.79 3.83
N LEU A 381 27.33 -11.61 2.81
CA LEU A 381 27.66 -11.15 1.46
C LEU A 381 26.38 -11.00 0.63
N PHE A 382 26.21 -9.85 -0.02
CA PHE A 382 25.10 -9.64 -0.94
C PHE A 382 25.39 -10.30 -2.30
N LEU A 383 24.41 -11.02 -2.83
CA LEU A 383 24.49 -11.64 -4.15
C LEU A 383 24.85 -10.55 -5.19
N ARG A 384 25.85 -10.83 -6.05
CA ARG A 384 26.46 -9.93 -7.04
C ARG A 384 27.61 -9.01 -6.55
N TYR A 385 27.83 -8.85 -5.24
CA TYR A 385 29.05 -8.19 -4.70
C TYR A 385 30.21 -9.14 -4.44
N ALA A 386 29.95 -10.46 -4.29
CA ALA A 386 30.99 -11.46 -4.11
C ALA A 386 32.00 -11.48 -5.28
N ALA A 387 31.54 -11.25 -6.52
CA ALA A 387 32.41 -11.24 -7.70
C ALA A 387 33.22 -9.94 -7.87
N ARG A 388 32.68 -8.78 -7.46
CA ARG A 388 33.31 -7.46 -7.71
C ARG A 388 34.23 -7.02 -6.57
N LYS A 389 33.90 -7.34 -5.31
CA LYS A 389 34.65 -6.90 -4.13
C LYS A 389 35.92 -7.74 -3.89
N TYR A 390 35.94 -9.02 -4.30
CA TYR A 390 37.18 -9.81 -4.32
C TYR A 390 38.25 -9.18 -5.23
N HIS A 391 37.83 -8.55 -6.34
CA HIS A 391 38.75 -7.90 -7.27
C HIS A 391 39.26 -6.53 -6.76
N ASP A 392 38.40 -5.77 -6.08
CA ASP A 392 38.74 -4.44 -5.53
C ASP A 392 39.50 -4.49 -4.20
N TRP A 393 39.36 -5.58 -3.43
CA TRP A 393 40.06 -5.74 -2.16
C TRP A 393 41.46 -6.33 -2.36
N SER A 394 41.65 -7.27 -3.30
CA SER A 394 42.97 -7.82 -3.63
C SER A 394 43.91 -6.78 -4.26
N SER A 395 43.37 -5.82 -5.01
CA SER A 395 44.16 -4.74 -5.63
C SER A 395 44.62 -3.68 -4.61
N ARG A 396 43.88 -3.48 -3.50
CA ARG A 396 44.27 -2.54 -2.43
C ARG A 396 45.21 -3.16 -1.39
N SER A 397 45.21 -4.48 -1.22
CA SER A 397 46.18 -5.17 -0.34
C SER A 397 47.55 -5.37 -0.98
N LEU A 398 47.69 -5.18 -2.30
CA LEU A 398 48.97 -5.29 -3.02
C LEU A 398 49.75 -3.96 -3.09
N HIS A 399 49.19 -2.86 -2.57
CA HIS A 399 49.81 -1.53 -2.59
C HIS A 399 49.93 -0.87 -1.20
N ARG A 400 50.00 -1.66 -0.12
CA ARG A 400 50.41 -1.18 1.20
C ARG A 400 51.44 -2.08 1.85
#